data_AF-A0A920PSZ0-F1
#
_entry.id   AF-A0A920PSZ0-F1
#
_cell.length_a   1.000
_cell.length_b   1.000
_cell.length_c   1.000
_cell.angle_alpha   90.00
_cell.angle_beta   90.00
_cell.angle_gamma   90.00
#
_symmetry.space_group_name_H-M   'P 1'
#
loop_
_entity.id
_entity.type
_entity.pdbx_description
1 polymer ?
#
loop_
_entity_poly.entity_id
_entity_poly.type
_entity_poly.pdbx_seq_one_letter_code
_entity_poly.pdbx_strand_id
1 'polypeptide(L)'
;MALSDREAFFGDPDFVNVPIEGLLSKSFAEEKPGNHRYEEKPFPEMPLAGNPWKHQGMESPEGKPARPEPVAGGMQADTSYTAVVDRWGNAFSATPSDTIAYNPKFVPGLGFIVSGRGPQILARS
;
A
#
# COMPACT_ATOMS: atom_id res chain seq x y z
N MET A 1 -0.68 -11.59 3.84
CA MET A 1 -1.89 -11.02 4.48
C MET A 1 -1.85 -9.51 4.58
N ALA A 2 -0.75 -8.88 5.03
CA ALA A 2 -0.68 -7.41 5.09
C ALA A 2 -0.93 -6.70 3.75
N LEU A 3 -0.48 -7.26 2.62
CA LEU A 3 -0.81 -6.72 1.29
C LEU A 3 -2.32 -6.83 0.97
N SER A 4 -3.00 -7.91 1.38
CA SER A 4 -4.45 -8.05 1.18
C SER A 4 -5.24 -6.97 1.92
N ASP A 5 -4.82 -6.65 3.15
CA ASP A 5 -5.43 -5.57 3.93
C ASP A 5 -5.12 -4.19 3.32
N ARG A 6 -3.93 -4.00 2.74
CA ARG A 6 -3.58 -2.79 1.99
C ARG A 6 -4.54 -2.57 0.84
N GLU A 7 -4.71 -3.56 -0.04
CA GLU A 7 -5.61 -3.45 -1.19
C GLU A 7 -7.09 -3.24 -0.78
N ALA A 8 -7.48 -3.75 0.38
CA ALA A 8 -8.86 -3.65 0.87
C ALA A 8 -9.19 -2.32 1.57
N PHE A 9 -8.23 -1.70 2.25
CA PHE A 9 -8.51 -0.60 3.19
C PHE A 9 -7.65 0.66 2.99
N PHE A 10 -6.56 0.61 2.23
CA PHE A 10 -5.73 1.80 2.02
C PHE A 10 -6.37 2.67 0.93
N GLY A 11 -6.66 3.91 1.30
CA GLY A 11 -7.01 4.99 0.39
C GLY A 11 -6.72 6.32 1.06
N ASP A 12 -6.99 7.41 0.35
CA ASP A 12 -6.82 8.74 0.91
C ASP A 12 -7.82 8.96 2.05
N PRO A 13 -7.37 9.18 3.31
CA PRO A 13 -8.27 9.38 4.44
C PRO A 13 -9.22 10.57 4.28
N ASP A 14 -8.89 11.53 3.42
CA ASP A 14 -9.75 12.68 3.14
C ASP A 14 -10.96 12.29 2.27
N PHE A 15 -10.92 11.13 1.61
CA PHE A 15 -11.95 10.66 0.66
C PHE A 15 -12.58 9.31 1.04
N VAL A 16 -11.89 8.45 1.78
CA VAL A 16 -12.39 7.14 2.22
C VAL A 16 -12.12 6.93 3.70
N ASN A 17 -13.00 6.19 4.37
CA ASN A 17 -12.84 5.92 5.80
C ASN A 17 -11.83 4.77 6.01
N VAL A 18 -10.63 5.10 6.49
CA VAL A 18 -9.54 4.13 6.72
C VAL A 18 -9.51 3.73 8.20
N PRO A 19 -9.63 2.42 8.54
CA PRO A 19 -9.62 1.95 9.93
C PRO A 19 -8.21 1.87 10.52
N ILE A 20 -7.53 3.01 10.66
CA ILE A 20 -6.10 3.10 11.05
C ILE A 20 -5.84 2.43 12.40
N GLU A 21 -6.67 2.70 13.41
CA GLU A 21 -6.48 2.15 14.77
C GLU A 21 -6.64 0.62 14.78
N GLY A 22 -7.64 0.11 14.05
CA GLY A 22 -7.86 -1.33 13.90
C GLY A 22 -6.70 -2.02 13.20
N LEU A 23 -6.20 -1.43 12.10
CA LEU A 23 -5.06 -1.94 11.32
C LEU A 23 -3.75 -2.00 12.13
N LEU A 24 -3.55 -1.08 13.07
CA LEU A 24 -2.37 -1.01 13.93
C LEU A 24 -2.54 -1.71 15.29
N SER A 25 -3.73 -2.24 15.58
CA SER A 25 -4.00 -2.89 16.86
C SER A 25 -3.28 -4.23 17.01
N LYS A 26 -2.81 -4.54 18.22
CA LYS A 26 -2.18 -5.82 18.54
C LYS A 26 -3.16 -6.99 18.39
N SER A 27 -4.40 -6.80 18.83
CA SER A 27 -5.46 -7.81 18.73
C SER A 27 -5.77 -8.18 17.28
N PHE A 28 -5.77 -7.22 16.35
CA PHE A 28 -5.93 -7.50 14.92
C PHE A 28 -4.75 -8.26 14.33
N ALA A 29 -3.52 -7.95 14.78
CA ALA A 29 -2.34 -8.68 14.34
C ALA A 29 -2.37 -10.14 14.83
N GLU A 30 -2.79 -10.39 16.07
CA GLU A 30 -2.87 -11.73 16.66
C GLU A 30 -3.94 -12.62 16.01
N GLU A 31 -5.04 -12.05 15.51
CA GLU A 31 -6.09 -12.79 14.80
C GLU A 31 -5.65 -13.32 13.43
N LYS A 32 -4.55 -12.81 12.87
CA LYS A 32 -4.10 -13.23 11.53
C LYS A 32 -3.52 -14.65 11.57
N PRO A 33 -4.05 -15.58 10.75
CA PRO A 33 -3.43 -16.89 10.60
C PRO A 33 -1.96 -16.73 10.16
N GLY A 34 -1.07 -17.56 10.69
CA GLY A 34 0.36 -17.49 10.37
C GLY A 34 1.20 -16.42 11.10
N ASN A 35 0.62 -15.58 11.98
CA ASN A 35 1.43 -14.62 12.77
C ASN A 35 2.40 -15.29 13.77
N HIS A 36 2.26 -16.61 13.95
CA HIS A 36 3.05 -17.41 14.89
C HIS A 36 3.81 -18.59 14.24
N ARG A 37 3.72 -18.81 12.93
CA ARG A 37 4.28 -20.04 12.31
C ARG A 37 4.84 -19.82 10.91
N TYR A 38 6.17 -19.90 10.82
CA TYR A 38 6.94 -20.04 9.59
C TYR A 38 6.65 -21.34 8.80
N GLU A 39 5.84 -22.25 9.36
CA GLU A 39 5.58 -23.60 8.84
C GLU A 39 4.28 -23.70 8.00
N GLU A 40 3.47 -22.64 7.92
CA GLU A 40 2.25 -22.66 7.11
C GLU A 40 2.57 -22.44 5.62
N LYS A 41 1.98 -23.29 4.76
CA LYS A 41 2.14 -23.22 3.30
C LYS A 41 1.78 -21.81 2.80
N PRO A 42 2.55 -21.23 1.86
CA PRO A 42 2.18 -19.97 1.24
C PRO A 42 0.79 -20.11 0.60
N PHE A 43 -0.07 -19.11 0.82
CA PHE A 43 -1.39 -19.09 0.20
C PHE A 43 -1.24 -19.14 -1.32
N PRO A 44 -1.90 -20.07 -2.02
CA PRO A 44 -1.79 -20.19 -3.48
C PRO A 44 -2.38 -18.99 -4.21
N GLU A 45 -3.27 -18.25 -3.54
CA GLU A 45 -3.88 -17.01 -4.02
C GLU A 45 -3.75 -15.91 -2.95
N MET A 46 -4.01 -14.66 -3.32
CA MET A 46 -4.06 -13.56 -2.33
C MET A 46 -5.11 -13.88 -1.25
N PRO A 47 -4.74 -13.95 0.04
CA PRO A 47 -5.68 -14.29 1.11
C PRO A 47 -6.71 -13.18 1.28
N LEU A 48 -7.88 -13.52 1.84
CA LEU A 48 -8.90 -12.53 2.17
C LEU A 48 -8.38 -11.52 3.20
N ALA A 49 -8.81 -10.26 3.07
CA ALA A 49 -8.52 -9.22 4.04
C ALA A 49 -9.22 -9.53 5.38
N GLY A 50 -8.57 -9.13 6.48
CA GLY A 50 -9.15 -9.22 7.82
C GLY A 50 -10.25 -8.19 8.04
N ASN A 51 -10.82 -8.15 9.25
CA ASN A 51 -11.80 -7.13 9.63
C ASN A 51 -11.24 -6.19 10.73
N PRO A 52 -10.51 -5.12 10.35
CA PRO A 52 -9.93 -4.18 11.31
C PRO A 52 -10.97 -3.34 12.06
N TRP A 53 -12.18 -3.15 11.51
CA TRP A 53 -13.24 -2.33 12.13
C TRP A 53 -13.66 -2.84 13.51
N LYS A 54 -13.70 -4.17 13.68
CA LYS A 54 -13.98 -4.81 14.98
C LYS A 54 -12.99 -4.38 16.06
N HIS A 55 -11.73 -4.17 15.68
CA HIS A 55 -10.65 -3.75 16.58
C HIS A 55 -10.60 -2.24 16.80
N GLN A 56 -11.45 -1.49 16.09
CA GLN A 56 -11.70 -0.07 16.31
C GLN A 56 -13.05 0.19 17.01
N GLY A 57 -13.78 -0.88 17.38
CA GLY A 57 -15.09 -0.74 18.04
C GLY A 57 -16.19 -0.21 17.13
N MET A 58 -16.02 -0.29 15.81
CA MET A 58 -17.00 0.14 14.81
C MET A 58 -17.40 -1.00 13.89
N GLU A 59 -18.57 -0.89 13.25
CA GLU A 59 -18.91 -1.72 12.10
C GLU A 59 -18.37 -1.09 10.81
N SER A 60 -18.08 -1.93 9.81
CA SER A 60 -17.60 -1.45 8.52
C SER A 60 -18.65 -0.52 7.88
N PRO A 61 -18.33 0.76 7.62
CA PRO A 61 -19.26 1.70 7.01
C PRO A 61 -19.69 1.28 5.59
N GLU A 62 -18.84 0.50 4.91
CA GLU A 62 -18.98 0.14 3.49
C GLU A 62 -19.19 -1.37 3.29
N GLY A 63 -19.42 -2.14 4.37
CA GLY A 63 -19.62 -3.60 4.28
C GLY A 63 -18.31 -4.39 4.10
N LYS A 64 -18.38 -5.56 3.45
CA LYS A 64 -17.20 -6.42 3.23
C LYS A 64 -16.31 -5.81 2.13
N PRO A 65 -14.99 -5.67 2.34
CA PRO A 65 -14.11 -5.17 1.29
C PRO A 65 -14.17 -6.07 0.06
N ALA A 66 -14.11 -5.44 -1.12
CA ALA A 66 -14.08 -6.16 -2.38
C ALA A 66 -12.84 -7.07 -2.45
N ARG A 67 -13.00 -8.29 -2.97
CA ARG A 67 -11.85 -9.15 -3.23
C ARG A 67 -11.07 -8.54 -4.40
N PRO A 68 -9.79 -8.17 -4.25
CA PRO A 68 -9.02 -7.63 -5.35
C PRO A 68 -8.93 -8.66 -6.48
N GLU A 69 -9.23 -8.24 -7.71
CA GLU A 69 -9.14 -9.11 -8.87
C GLU A 69 -7.66 -9.34 -9.24
N PRO A 70 -7.30 -10.55 -9.72
CA PRO A 70 -5.94 -10.81 -10.17
C PRO A 70 -5.61 -9.93 -11.38
N VAL A 71 -4.69 -8.98 -11.20
CA VAL A 71 -4.10 -8.21 -12.29
C VAL A 71 -2.76 -8.83 -12.69
N ALA A 72 -2.54 -8.97 -14.01
CA ALA A 72 -1.27 -9.44 -14.54
C ALA A 72 -0.14 -8.49 -14.08
N GLY A 73 0.93 -9.07 -13.52
CA GLY A 73 2.06 -8.29 -13.01
C GLY A 73 2.71 -7.47 -14.12
N GLY A 74 2.60 -6.14 -14.04
CA GLY A 74 3.40 -5.22 -14.85
C GLY A 74 4.84 -5.16 -14.37
N MET A 75 5.76 -4.73 -15.24
CA MET A 75 7.14 -4.45 -14.84
C MET A 75 7.14 -3.35 -13.79
N GLN A 76 7.78 -3.62 -12.64
CA GLN A 76 7.84 -2.67 -11.53
C GLN A 76 8.65 -1.45 -11.96
N ALA A 77 8.11 -0.25 -11.74
CA ALA A 77 8.88 0.96 -11.93
C ALA A 77 9.94 1.08 -10.84
N ASP A 78 11.18 1.41 -11.23
CA ASP A 78 12.28 1.55 -10.30
C ASP A 78 12.07 2.73 -9.36
N THR A 79 12.44 2.54 -8.09
CA THR A 79 12.33 3.54 -7.02
C THR A 79 13.72 3.81 -6.46
N SER A 80 14.08 5.09 -6.34
CA SER A 80 15.31 5.48 -5.64
C SER A 80 15.04 5.63 -4.14
N TYR A 81 16.05 5.38 -3.32
CA TYR A 81 16.00 5.58 -1.87
C TYR A 81 17.18 6.43 -1.43
N THR A 82 16.94 7.42 -0.57
CA THR A 82 17.99 8.23 0.03
C THR A 82 17.75 8.41 1.53
N ALA A 83 18.80 8.27 2.32
CA ALA A 83 18.78 8.53 3.75
C ALA A 83 20.06 9.21 4.19
N VAL A 84 19.94 10.17 5.11
CA VAL A 84 21.04 10.95 5.67
C VAL A 84 20.89 10.99 7.18
N VAL A 85 21.99 10.74 7.90
CA VAL A 85 22.10 10.98 9.34
C VAL A 85 23.28 11.92 9.55
N ASP A 86 23.06 13.01 10.27
CA ASP A 86 24.12 13.99 10.54
C ASP A 86 24.78 13.78 11.91
N ARG A 87 25.85 14.53 12.17
CA ARG A 87 26.63 14.46 13.42
C ARG A 87 25.89 14.97 14.66
N TRP A 88 24.76 15.65 14.49
CA TRP A 88 23.93 16.18 15.57
C TRP A 88 22.76 15.24 15.90
N GLY A 89 22.63 14.12 15.18
CA GLY A 89 21.60 13.12 15.39
C GLY A 89 20.32 13.38 14.60
N ASN A 90 20.30 14.31 13.63
CA ASN A 90 19.16 14.46 12.74
C ASN A 90 19.16 13.32 11.71
N ALA A 91 17.96 12.83 11.37
CA ALA A 91 17.76 11.80 10.36
C ALA A 91 16.74 12.24 9.31
N PHE A 92 17.05 11.97 8.04
CA PHE A 92 16.17 12.19 6.90
C PHE A 92 16.10 10.91 6.06
N SER A 93 14.90 10.51 5.65
CA SER A 93 14.67 9.33 4.79
C SER A 93 13.62 9.70 3.74
N ALA A 94 13.96 9.52 2.47
CA ALA A 94 13.07 9.81 1.36
C ALA A 94 13.13 8.71 0.29
N THR A 95 11.98 8.45 -0.31
CA THR A 95 11.80 7.45 -1.35
C THR A 95 11.27 8.15 -2.61
N PRO A 96 12.11 8.95 -3.30
CA PRO A 96 11.70 9.60 -4.54
C PRO A 96 11.45 8.55 -5.61
N SER A 97 10.27 8.58 -6.22
CA SER A 97 9.96 7.70 -7.33
C SER A 97 9.07 8.39 -8.34
N ASP A 98 9.43 8.18 -9.60
CA ASP A 98 8.65 8.50 -10.76
C ASP A 98 8.42 7.19 -11.52
N THR A 99 7.15 6.82 -11.70
CA THR A 99 6.70 5.50 -12.24
C THR A 99 6.97 5.34 -13.74
N ILE A 100 7.99 6.00 -14.27
CA ILE A 100 8.25 6.20 -15.69
C ILE A 100 9.05 5.01 -16.23
N ALA A 101 8.36 3.89 -16.46
CA ALA A 101 9.01 2.68 -16.96
C ALA A 101 8.98 2.53 -18.49
N TYR A 102 8.09 3.24 -19.22
CA TYR A 102 7.79 2.86 -20.61
C TYR A 102 7.71 3.96 -21.67
N ASN A 103 7.60 5.25 -21.32
CA ASN A 103 7.63 6.31 -22.35
C ASN A 103 7.87 7.72 -21.75
N PRO A 104 9.13 8.07 -21.40
CA PRO A 104 9.41 9.38 -20.81
C PRO A 104 9.05 10.50 -21.77
N LYS A 105 8.03 11.31 -21.41
CA LYS A 105 7.73 12.56 -22.11
C LYS A 105 8.68 13.63 -21.58
N PHE A 106 9.77 13.84 -22.32
CA PHE A 106 10.68 14.95 -22.07
C PHE A 106 9.96 16.27 -22.34
N VAL A 107 10.15 17.23 -21.45
CA VAL A 107 9.78 18.61 -21.73
C VAL A 107 10.90 19.24 -22.58
N PRO A 108 10.65 19.63 -23.85
CA PRO A 108 11.69 20.18 -24.71
C PRO A 108 12.36 21.40 -24.06
N GLY A 109 13.70 21.43 -24.06
CA GLY A 109 14.49 22.55 -23.55
C GLY A 109 14.73 22.58 -22.03
N LEU A 110 14.10 21.71 -21.24
CA LEU A 110 14.25 21.70 -19.76
C LEU A 110 14.96 20.47 -19.20
N GLY A 111 15.04 19.37 -19.97
CA GLY A 111 15.84 18.19 -19.60
C GLY A 111 15.26 17.31 -18.48
N PHE A 112 14.03 17.56 -18.03
CA PHE A 112 13.33 16.70 -17.08
C PHE A 112 12.10 16.02 -17.70
N ILE A 113 11.63 14.96 -17.04
CA ILE A 113 10.51 14.12 -17.48
C ILE A 113 9.33 14.34 -16.51
N VAL A 114 8.10 14.35 -17.02
CA VAL A 114 6.89 14.48 -16.20
C VAL A 114 6.56 13.16 -15.49
N SER A 115 6.24 13.24 -14.19
CA SER A 115 5.90 12.09 -13.36
C SER A 115 4.69 11.31 -13.88
N GLY A 116 4.80 9.97 -13.86
CA GLY A 116 3.74 9.07 -14.27
C GLY A 116 2.83 8.59 -13.15
N ARG A 117 2.77 9.24 -11.96
CA ARG A 117 2.07 8.69 -10.77
C ARG A 117 0.53 8.64 -10.83
N GLY A 118 -0.09 9.27 -11.83
CA GLY A 118 -1.55 9.27 -12.01
C GLY A 118 -2.30 7.92 -12.05
N PRO A 119 -1.76 6.80 -12.58
CA PRO A 119 -2.46 5.52 -12.69
C PRO A 119 -2.53 4.72 -11.38
N GLN A 120 -1.99 5.22 -10.25
CA GLN A 120 -2.14 4.59 -8.94
C GLN A 120 -3.48 4.94 -8.24
N ILE A 121 -4.33 5.74 -8.88
CA ILE A 121 -5.68 6.07 -8.42
C ILE A 121 -6.64 5.03 -8.97
N LEU A 122 -7.44 4.40 -8.11
CA LEU A 122 -8.53 3.52 -8.52
C LEU A 122 -9.65 4.38 -9.14
N ALA A 123 -9.81 4.35 -10.46
CA ALA A 123 -10.96 4.98 -11.12
C ALA A 123 -12.18 4.08 -10.95
N ARG A 124 -13.18 4.51 -10.18
CA ARG A 124 -14.52 3.92 -10.22
C ARG A 124 -15.25 4.46 -11.44
N SER A 125 -15.61 3.59 -12.37
CA SER A 125 -16.57 3.83 -13.46
C SER A 125 -17.99 3.53 -13.02
#